data_AF-A0A816CJP9-F1
#
_entry.id   AF-A0A816CJP9-F1
#
_cell.length_a   1.000
_cell.length_b   1.000
_cell.length_c   1.000
_cell.angle_alpha   90.00
_cell.angle_beta   90.00
_cell.angle_gamma   90.00
#
_symmetry.space_group_name_H-M   'P 1'
#
loop_
_entity.id
_entity.type
_entity.pdbx_description
1 polymer ?
#
loop_
_entity_poly.entity_id
_entity_poly.type
_entity_poly.pdbx_seq_one_letter_code
_entity_poly.pdbx_strand_id
1 'polypeptide(L)'
;MADCSVNELRFDQLLQIPAGQCQQYISAPSCSVGLTFEYHKQKYSARFQHSLVSWDYIYITSGPYLSYDIHYLCSKETKCALLYAQKRVNEMINRAYNVTRVYGQLAPFLENPLRNDSIHCYNIYNEIIMCPSKQVCSMEYDQRVNKVKSRGCESRVTPRIYVHDGESNSYFHIECDSDLCNTDETYLEIRKIFAHNDLTDINGRFIAAGTKTMISTLFIIFALFFVIVF
;
A
#
# COMPACT_ATOMS: atom_id res chain seq x y z
N MET A 1 24.45 -0.61 14.94
CA MET A 1 24.87 0.46 14.00
C MET A 1 23.69 1.40 13.82
N ALA A 2 23.88 2.71 13.91
CA ALA A 2 22.78 3.69 13.87
C ALA A 2 22.30 3.95 12.44
N ASP A 3 21.00 4.19 12.24
CA ASP A 3 20.40 4.63 10.97
C ASP A 3 20.60 6.16 10.79
N CYS A 4 20.49 6.66 9.55
CA CYS A 4 20.39 8.10 9.30
C CYS A 4 19.07 8.46 8.64
N SER A 5 18.35 9.42 9.22
CA SER A 5 17.05 9.84 8.70
C SER A 5 17.00 11.33 8.41
N VAL A 6 16.32 11.66 7.32
CA VAL A 6 15.78 12.98 7.03
C VAL A 6 14.29 12.91 7.33
N ASN A 7 13.92 13.29 8.55
CA ASN A 7 12.55 13.13 9.06
C ASN A 7 11.66 14.32 8.67
N GLU A 8 10.37 14.01 8.49
CA GLU A 8 9.27 14.96 8.41
C GLU A 8 9.41 16.10 7.39
N LEU A 9 9.52 15.74 6.11
CA LEU A 9 9.39 16.67 5.00
C LEU A 9 7.92 16.77 4.56
N ARG A 10 7.46 17.96 4.20
CA ARG A 10 6.14 18.16 3.60
C ARG A 10 6.16 17.82 2.11
N PHE A 11 5.02 17.49 1.52
CA PHE A 11 4.90 17.18 0.08
C PHE A 11 5.27 18.35 -0.84
N ASP A 12 5.31 19.59 -0.34
CA ASP A 12 5.78 20.76 -1.08
C ASP A 12 7.31 21.00 -0.97
N GLN A 13 8.03 20.13 -0.25
CA GLN A 13 9.47 20.20 -0.07
C GLN A 13 10.17 19.12 -0.90
N LEU A 14 11.30 19.48 -1.51
CA LEU A 14 12.17 18.53 -2.20
C LEU A 14 13.09 17.84 -1.20
N LEU A 15 13.42 16.57 -1.45
CA LEU A 15 14.43 15.86 -0.68
C LEU A 15 15.81 16.46 -0.93
N GLN A 16 16.32 17.20 0.06
CA GLN A 16 17.68 17.71 0.09
C GLN A 16 18.42 17.10 1.29
N ILE A 17 19.60 16.54 1.04
CA ILE A 17 20.48 16.01 2.08
C ILE A 17 21.66 16.97 2.20
N PRO A 18 21.78 17.71 3.32
CA PRO A 18 22.92 18.58 3.58
C PRO A 18 24.25 17.85 3.46
N ALA A 19 25.28 18.56 2.98
CA ALA A 19 26.63 18.01 2.93
C ALA A 19 27.08 17.52 4.32
N GLY A 20 27.67 16.33 4.39
CA GLY A 20 28.05 15.68 5.65
C GLY A 20 26.93 14.88 6.33
N GLN A 21 25.64 15.17 6.07
CA GLN A 21 24.53 14.41 6.63
C GLN A 21 24.27 13.12 5.83
N CYS A 22 24.09 12.00 6.53
CA CYS A 22 23.89 10.66 5.95
C CYS A 22 24.98 10.17 4.98
N GLN A 23 26.05 10.94 4.78
CA GLN A 23 27.03 10.71 3.72
C GLN A 23 27.76 9.38 3.89
N GLN A 24 28.08 9.01 5.14
CA GLN A 24 28.68 7.72 5.49
C GLN A 24 27.81 6.49 5.13
N TYR A 25 26.48 6.66 5.06
CA TYR A 25 25.55 5.58 4.72
C TYR A 25 25.28 5.53 3.22
N ILE A 26 25.12 6.70 2.60
CA ILE A 26 24.95 6.83 1.17
C ILE A 26 26.17 6.21 0.46
N SER A 27 27.38 6.47 0.97
CA SER A 27 28.61 5.93 0.40
C SER A 27 28.97 4.49 0.77
N ALA A 28 28.09 3.76 1.46
CA ALA A 28 28.36 2.38 1.84
C ALA A 28 28.11 1.42 0.64
N PRO A 29 28.91 0.34 0.50
CA PRO A 29 28.76 -0.64 -0.59
C PRO A 29 27.44 -1.44 -0.58
N SER A 30 26.62 -1.29 0.47
CA SER A 30 25.30 -1.92 0.63
C SER A 30 24.28 -0.93 1.21
N CYS A 31 24.20 0.26 0.62
CA CYS A 31 23.22 1.26 1.02
C CYS A 31 21.78 0.84 0.64
N SER A 32 20.83 1.08 1.54
CA SER A 32 19.41 0.99 1.25
C SER A 32 18.71 2.27 1.69
N VAL A 33 17.56 2.55 1.10
CA VAL A 33 16.69 3.65 1.51
C VAL A 33 15.30 3.13 1.83
N GLY A 34 14.78 3.55 2.99
CA GLY A 34 13.38 3.50 3.35
C GLY A 34 12.73 4.86 3.12
N LEU A 35 11.58 4.90 2.45
CA LEU A 35 10.76 6.08 2.27
C LEU A 35 9.40 5.82 2.88
N THR A 36 8.92 6.72 3.72
CA THR A 36 7.58 6.64 4.31
C THR A 36 6.78 7.85 3.85
N PHE A 37 5.60 7.63 3.28
CA PHE A 37 4.67 8.67 2.86
C PHE A 37 3.39 8.57 3.69
N GLU A 38 3.02 9.65 4.37
CA GLU A 38 1.79 9.78 5.15
C GLU A 38 0.83 10.73 4.42
N TYR A 39 -0.01 10.20 3.53
CA TYR A 39 -0.86 11.02 2.64
C TYR A 39 -1.89 11.86 3.39
N HIS A 40 -2.38 11.38 4.53
CA HIS A 40 -3.31 12.12 5.38
C HIS A 40 -2.68 13.38 6.01
N LYS A 41 -1.37 13.36 6.27
CA LYS A 41 -0.59 14.50 6.79
C LYS A 41 0.10 15.31 5.70
N GLN A 42 0.13 14.81 4.46
CA GLN A 42 0.91 15.36 3.35
C GLN A 42 2.40 15.49 3.72
N LYS A 43 2.93 14.46 4.38
CA LYS A 43 4.32 14.39 4.84
C LYS A 43 5.01 13.12 4.37
N TYR A 44 6.33 13.17 4.23
CA TYR A 44 7.17 12.01 3.98
C TYR A 44 8.48 12.07 4.76
N SER A 45 9.18 10.95 4.86
CA SER A 45 10.52 10.86 5.43
C SER A 45 11.40 9.94 4.59
N ALA A 46 12.72 10.10 4.71
CA ALA A 46 13.70 9.25 4.07
C ALA A 46 14.70 8.74 5.11
N ARG A 47 14.91 7.43 5.16
CA ARG A 47 15.85 6.77 6.07
C ARG A 47 16.87 5.99 5.27
N PHE A 48 18.15 6.33 5.42
CA PHE A 48 19.27 5.61 4.85
C PHE A 48 19.81 4.64 5.88
N GLN A 49 19.81 3.36 5.52
CA GLN A 49 20.14 2.26 6.43
C GLN A 49 20.76 1.09 5.66
N HIS A 50 21.15 0.04 6.38
CA HIS A 50 21.55 -1.23 5.79
C HIS A 50 20.38 -2.20 5.87
N SER A 51 19.82 -2.55 4.73
CA SER A 51 18.77 -3.57 4.59
C SER A 51 19.23 -4.63 3.60
N LEU A 52 18.62 -5.81 3.67
CA LEU A 52 18.99 -6.95 2.84
C LEU A 52 17.96 -7.25 1.74
N VAL A 53 16.80 -6.57 1.75
CA VAL A 53 15.69 -6.85 0.84
C VAL A 53 14.95 -5.58 0.47
N SER A 54 14.44 -5.53 -0.76
CA SER A 54 13.50 -4.50 -1.22
C SER A 54 12.06 -4.95 -0.99
N TRP A 55 11.19 -4.02 -0.62
CA TRP A 55 9.75 -4.26 -0.43
C TRP A 55 8.96 -2.96 -0.41
N ASP A 56 7.68 -3.08 -0.73
CA ASP A 56 6.68 -2.02 -0.61
C ASP A 56 5.61 -2.45 0.41
N TYR A 57 5.09 -1.49 1.17
CA TYR A 57 4.03 -1.71 2.15
C TYR A 57 3.01 -0.57 2.09
N ILE A 58 1.75 -0.92 1.89
CA ILE A 58 0.62 0.01 1.91
C ILE A 58 -0.18 -0.27 3.17
N TYR A 59 -0.56 0.79 3.89
CA TYR A 59 -1.36 0.67 5.09
C TYR A 59 -2.53 1.66 5.07
N ILE A 60 -3.73 1.14 5.32
CA ILE A 60 -4.97 1.89 5.46
C ILE A 60 -5.63 1.44 6.76
N THR A 61 -6.13 2.36 7.58
CA THR A 61 -6.85 2.03 8.83
C THR A 61 -8.15 2.82 8.91
N SER A 62 -8.98 2.56 9.93
CA SER A 62 -10.14 3.39 10.25
C SER A 62 -9.76 4.84 10.56
N GLY A 63 -10.57 5.79 10.06
CA GLY A 63 -10.18 7.19 9.86
C GLY A 63 -9.36 7.35 8.56
N PRO A 64 -9.36 8.51 7.89
CA PRO A 64 -8.71 8.67 6.58
C PRO A 64 -7.17 8.69 6.72
N TYR A 65 -6.58 7.57 7.13
CA TYR A 65 -5.15 7.33 7.24
C TYR A 65 -4.74 6.37 6.13
N LEU A 66 -3.86 6.86 5.26
CA LEU A 66 -3.19 6.07 4.24
C LEU A 66 -1.70 6.38 4.32
N SER A 67 -0.90 5.34 4.51
CA SER A 67 0.55 5.42 4.42
C SER A 67 1.11 4.44 3.40
N TYR A 68 2.27 4.80 2.89
CA TYR A 68 3.02 4.02 1.94
C TYR A 68 4.48 3.99 2.37
N ASP A 69 4.99 2.81 2.69
CA ASP A 69 6.38 2.57 3.03
C ASP A 69 7.08 1.81 1.90
N ILE A 70 8.25 2.30 1.47
CA ILE A 70 9.03 1.74 0.37
C ILE A 70 10.44 1.51 0.86
N HIS A 71 10.94 0.31 0.70
CA HIS A 71 12.31 -0.05 0.99
C HIS A 71 13.00 -0.54 -0.29
N TYR A 72 14.13 0.08 -0.59
CA TYR A 72 14.91 -0.23 -1.78
C TYR A 72 16.37 -0.52 -1.42
N LEU A 73 16.82 -1.72 -1.80
CA LEU A 73 18.22 -2.12 -1.71
C LEU A 73 18.97 -1.74 -2.99
N CYS A 74 20.04 -0.96 -2.84
CA CYS A 74 20.93 -0.64 -3.95
C CYS A 74 21.97 -1.73 -4.16
N SER A 75 22.21 -2.09 -5.42
CA SER A 75 23.05 -3.22 -5.75
C SER A 75 24.55 -2.94 -5.63
N LYS A 76 25.09 -1.77 -6.03
CA LYS A 76 26.57 -1.54 -6.00
C LYS A 76 27.08 -0.08 -5.91
N GLU A 77 26.26 0.95 -6.13
CA GLU A 77 26.76 2.33 -6.22
C GLU A 77 26.44 3.18 -4.99
N THR A 78 27.45 3.95 -4.55
CA THR A 78 27.40 4.89 -3.43
C THR A 78 26.43 6.06 -3.60
N LYS A 79 25.79 6.24 -4.76
CA LYS A 79 24.79 7.30 -4.99
C LYS A 79 23.41 6.75 -5.37
N CYS A 80 23.28 5.44 -5.55
CA CYS A 80 22.05 4.82 -6.01
C CYS A 80 20.88 5.12 -5.07
N ALA A 81 21.07 5.01 -3.75
CA ALA A 81 19.99 5.17 -2.78
C ALA A 81 19.43 6.60 -2.79
N LEU A 82 20.31 7.59 -2.93
CA LEU A 82 19.93 9.00 -3.04
C LEU A 82 19.17 9.27 -4.35
N LEU A 83 19.68 8.80 -5.49
CA LEU A 83 19.04 8.97 -6.79
C LEU A 83 17.66 8.30 -6.82
N TYR A 84 17.55 7.09 -6.27
CA TYR A 84 16.29 6.40 -6.11
C TYR A 84 15.33 7.21 -5.25
N ALA A 85 15.77 7.66 -4.07
CA ALA A 85 14.96 8.45 -3.15
C ALA A 85 14.41 9.72 -3.81
N GLN A 86 15.26 10.50 -4.48
CA GLN A 86 14.85 11.73 -5.16
C GLN A 86 13.82 11.47 -6.26
N LYS A 87 14.06 10.45 -7.11
CA LYS A 87 13.11 10.08 -8.17
C LYS A 87 11.77 9.62 -7.58
N ARG A 88 11.82 8.76 -6.57
CA ARG A 88 10.65 8.10 -6.00
C ARG A 88 9.80 9.04 -5.15
N VAL A 89 10.41 9.96 -4.40
CA VAL A 89 9.71 11.01 -3.66
C VAL A 89 8.87 11.87 -4.60
N ASN A 90 9.47 12.40 -5.67
CA ASN A 90 8.74 13.23 -6.64
C ASN A 90 7.56 12.47 -7.25
N GLU A 91 7.76 11.19 -7.58
CA GLU A 91 6.70 10.36 -8.12
C GLU A 91 5.55 10.17 -7.12
N MET A 92 5.86 9.79 -5.88
CA MET A 92 4.85 9.48 -4.86
C MET A 92 4.08 10.72 -4.41
N ILE A 93 4.74 11.89 -4.34
CA ILE A 93 4.07 13.18 -4.11
C ILE A 93 3.09 13.49 -5.25
N ASN A 94 3.48 13.26 -6.50
CA ASN A 94 2.62 13.50 -7.67
C ASN A 94 1.46 12.51 -7.79
N ARG A 95 1.55 11.33 -7.17
CA ARG A 95 0.42 10.41 -6.97
C ARG A 95 -0.49 10.98 -5.88
N ALA A 96 -1.22 12.05 -6.18
CA ALA A 96 -2.12 12.73 -5.25
C ALA A 96 -3.34 11.86 -4.89
N TYR A 97 -3.17 10.87 -4.01
CA TYR A 97 -4.28 10.02 -3.57
C TYR A 97 -5.31 10.84 -2.78
N ASN A 98 -6.57 10.72 -3.19
CA ASN A 98 -7.68 11.26 -2.43
C ASN A 98 -8.02 10.30 -1.28
N VAL A 99 -7.35 10.47 -0.14
CA VAL A 99 -7.46 9.57 1.01
C VAL A 99 -8.90 9.45 1.51
N THR A 100 -9.66 10.55 1.54
CA THR A 100 -11.07 10.55 1.93
C THR A 100 -11.91 9.70 0.98
N ARG A 101 -11.69 9.79 -0.33
CA ARG A 101 -12.38 8.97 -1.32
C ARG A 101 -12.02 7.50 -1.17
N VAL A 102 -10.73 7.17 -1.10
CA VAL A 102 -10.26 5.78 -0.96
C VAL A 102 -10.90 5.15 0.28
N TYR A 103 -10.76 5.81 1.42
CA TYR A 103 -11.33 5.34 2.67
C TYR A 103 -12.86 5.23 2.61
N GLY A 104 -13.56 6.21 2.03
CA GLY A 104 -15.02 6.16 1.88
C GLY A 104 -15.52 4.97 1.04
N GLN A 105 -14.72 4.50 0.08
CA GLN A 105 -15.04 3.28 -0.69
C GLN A 105 -14.77 1.99 0.11
N LEU A 106 -13.78 2.00 1.01
CA LEU A 106 -13.38 0.84 1.81
C LEU A 106 -14.22 0.69 3.09
N ALA A 107 -14.70 1.79 3.67
CA ALA A 107 -15.40 1.81 4.95
C ALA A 107 -16.56 0.79 5.05
N PRO A 108 -17.41 0.58 4.03
CA PRO A 108 -18.49 -0.43 4.11
C PRO A 108 -18.00 -1.88 4.28
N PHE A 109 -16.76 -2.17 3.90
CA PHE A 109 -16.16 -3.51 4.03
C PHE A 109 -15.37 -3.68 5.33
N LEU A 110 -14.91 -2.57 5.92
CA LEU A 110 -14.03 -2.58 7.08
C LEU A 110 -14.75 -2.32 8.38
N GLU A 111 -15.74 -1.44 8.36
CA GLU A 111 -16.29 -0.86 9.58
C GLU A 111 -17.76 -1.17 9.76
N ASN A 112 -18.09 -1.47 11.01
CA ASN A 112 -19.46 -1.53 11.49
C ASN A 112 -19.58 -0.62 12.72
N PRO A 113 -19.92 0.67 12.55
CA PRO A 113 -20.00 1.61 13.67
C PRO A 113 -21.11 1.27 14.66
N LEU A 114 -22.05 0.39 14.29
CA LEU A 114 -23.14 -0.09 15.14
C LEU A 114 -22.76 -1.36 15.91
N ARG A 115 -21.54 -1.89 15.73
CA ARG A 115 -21.07 -3.07 16.44
C ARG A 115 -21.01 -2.81 17.94
N ASN A 116 -21.76 -3.60 18.69
CA ASN A 116 -21.82 -3.54 20.15
C ASN A 116 -21.36 -4.84 20.84
N ASP A 117 -21.14 -5.92 20.09
CA ASP A 117 -20.90 -7.26 20.63
C ASP A 117 -19.85 -8.08 19.85
N SER A 118 -19.71 -9.35 20.22
CA SER A 118 -18.98 -10.37 19.47
C SER A 118 -19.47 -10.46 18.02
N ILE A 119 -18.56 -10.80 17.11
CA ILE A 119 -18.88 -11.04 15.70
C ILE A 119 -18.51 -12.47 15.35
N HIS A 120 -19.09 -12.99 14.28
CA HIS A 120 -18.70 -14.25 13.67
C HIS A 120 -17.75 -13.98 12.52
N CYS A 121 -16.77 -14.85 12.36
CA CYS A 121 -15.83 -14.82 11.25
C CYS A 121 -15.66 -16.22 10.70
N TYR A 122 -15.21 -16.33 9.46
CA TYR A 122 -14.76 -17.61 8.94
C TYR A 122 -13.35 -17.91 9.48
N ASN A 123 -13.05 -19.18 9.74
CA ASN A 123 -11.68 -19.66 9.95
C ASN A 123 -11.06 -20.13 8.61
N ILE A 124 -9.83 -20.65 8.64
CA ILE A 124 -9.13 -21.14 7.43
C ILE A 124 -9.82 -22.34 6.75
N TYR A 125 -10.68 -23.06 7.47
CA TYR A 125 -11.48 -24.19 6.96
C TYR A 125 -12.87 -23.76 6.48
N ASN A 126 -13.16 -22.46 6.42
CA ASN A 126 -14.47 -21.88 6.12
C ASN A 126 -15.57 -22.24 7.12
N GLU A 127 -15.21 -22.59 8.35
CA GLU A 127 -16.16 -22.77 9.44
C GLU A 127 -16.42 -21.43 10.12
N ILE A 128 -17.64 -21.25 10.60
CA ILE A 128 -18.04 -20.05 11.34
C ILE A 128 -17.55 -20.18 12.79
N ILE A 129 -16.75 -19.23 13.23
CA ILE A 129 -16.26 -19.12 14.60
C ILE A 129 -16.73 -17.80 15.22
N MET A 130 -17.00 -17.81 16.52
CA MET A 130 -17.35 -16.60 17.26
C MET A 130 -16.07 -15.92 17.78
N CYS A 131 -15.88 -14.66 17.39
CA CYS A 131 -14.79 -13.82 17.84
C CYS A 131 -15.23 -13.01 19.07
N PRO A 132 -14.47 -13.07 20.18
CA PRO A 132 -14.73 -12.28 21.37
C PRO A 132 -14.85 -10.77 21.09
N SER A 133 -15.51 -10.06 22.00
CA SER A 133 -15.57 -8.60 21.98
C SER A 133 -14.15 -8.02 21.88
N LYS A 134 -13.96 -6.98 21.05
CA LYS A 134 -12.67 -6.33 20.73
C LYS A 134 -11.75 -7.08 19.76
N GLN A 135 -12.21 -8.19 19.16
CA GLN A 135 -11.51 -8.83 18.04
C GLN A 135 -12.19 -8.54 16.72
N VAL A 136 -11.41 -8.41 15.65
CA VAL A 136 -11.89 -8.20 14.27
C VAL A 136 -11.80 -9.52 13.49
N CYS A 137 -12.57 -9.65 12.41
CA CYS A 137 -12.32 -10.72 11.44
C CYS A 137 -11.06 -10.37 10.65
N SER A 138 -10.21 -11.36 10.40
CA SER A 138 -9.01 -11.21 9.59
C SER A 138 -8.96 -12.21 8.43
N MET A 139 -8.34 -11.78 7.34
CA MET A 139 -7.95 -12.62 6.21
C MET A 139 -6.60 -12.18 5.67
N GLU A 140 -5.66 -13.11 5.53
CA GLU A 140 -4.42 -12.91 4.79
C GLU A 140 -4.47 -13.70 3.48
N TYR A 141 -4.32 -13.00 2.37
CA TYR A 141 -4.22 -13.57 1.04
C TYR A 141 -2.78 -13.55 0.55
N ASP A 142 -2.20 -14.71 0.26
CA ASP A 142 -0.89 -14.82 -0.37
C ASP A 142 -1.03 -14.57 -1.87
N GLN A 143 -0.47 -13.46 -2.33
CA GLN A 143 -0.58 -13.02 -3.72
C GLN A 143 0.30 -13.84 -4.67
N ARG A 144 1.35 -14.50 -4.16
CA ARG A 144 2.30 -15.25 -5.00
C ARG A 144 1.71 -16.57 -5.49
N VAL A 145 0.92 -17.20 -4.64
CA VAL A 145 0.27 -18.49 -4.92
C VAL A 145 -1.25 -18.35 -5.05
N ASN A 146 -1.77 -17.12 -5.01
CA ASN A 146 -3.17 -16.76 -5.22
C ASN A 146 -4.11 -17.60 -4.34
N LYS A 147 -3.85 -17.61 -3.02
CA LYS A 147 -4.63 -18.38 -2.05
C LYS A 147 -4.74 -17.69 -0.69
N VAL A 148 -5.81 -17.99 0.03
CA VAL A 148 -5.94 -17.61 1.44
C VAL A 148 -4.89 -18.37 2.26
N LYS A 149 -4.08 -17.63 3.00
CA LYS A 149 -3.00 -18.16 3.86
C LYS A 149 -3.44 -18.29 5.30
N SER A 150 -4.21 -17.32 5.80
CA SER A 150 -4.82 -17.38 7.11
C SER A 150 -6.16 -16.65 7.11
N ARG A 151 -7.05 -17.07 8.01
CA ARG A 151 -8.38 -16.49 8.19
C ARG A 151 -8.86 -16.81 9.60
N GLY A 152 -9.44 -15.84 10.31
CA GLY A 152 -9.95 -16.06 11.67
C GLY A 152 -10.25 -14.77 12.42
N CYS A 153 -10.09 -14.83 13.74
CA CYS A 153 -10.18 -13.65 14.61
C CYS A 153 -8.79 -13.06 14.86
N GLU A 154 -8.67 -11.74 14.85
CA GLU A 154 -7.44 -11.03 15.20
C GLU A 154 -7.65 -10.17 16.45
N SER A 155 -6.63 -10.07 17.30
CA SER A 155 -6.72 -9.46 18.65
C SER A 155 -6.79 -7.92 18.63
N ARG A 156 -7.07 -7.33 17.47
CA ARG A 156 -7.06 -5.88 17.23
C ARG A 156 -8.48 -5.34 17.19
N VAL A 157 -8.60 -4.08 17.59
CA VAL A 157 -9.88 -3.35 17.69
C VAL A 157 -10.13 -2.47 16.47
N THR A 158 -9.11 -2.22 15.66
CA THR A 158 -9.15 -1.20 14.61
C THR A 158 -9.07 -1.88 13.25
N PRO A 159 -10.13 -1.84 12.44
CA PRO A 159 -10.12 -2.32 11.07
C PRO A 159 -9.04 -1.65 10.25
N ARG A 160 -8.40 -2.44 9.40
CA ARG A 160 -7.29 -2.00 8.57
C ARG A 160 -7.09 -2.92 7.39
N ILE A 161 -6.43 -2.38 6.39
CA ILE A 161 -5.94 -3.13 5.24
C ILE A 161 -4.46 -2.83 5.14
N TYR A 162 -3.67 -3.88 4.92
CA TYR A 162 -2.30 -3.68 4.54
C TYR A 162 -1.85 -4.65 3.46
N VAL A 163 -1.03 -4.16 2.56
CA VAL A 163 -0.48 -4.91 1.44
C VAL A 163 1.02 -4.85 1.56
N HIS A 164 1.66 -6.01 1.56
CA HIS A 164 3.11 -6.12 1.50
C HIS A 164 3.48 -6.73 0.16
N ASP A 165 4.38 -6.09 -0.58
CA ASP A 165 4.89 -6.58 -1.85
C ASP A 165 6.43 -6.56 -1.84
N GLY A 166 7.04 -7.71 -1.56
CA GLY A 166 8.49 -7.90 -1.60
C GLY A 166 8.89 -9.17 -2.37
N GLU A 167 10.21 -9.33 -2.60
CA GLU A 167 10.77 -10.43 -3.39
C GLU A 167 10.44 -11.81 -2.81
N SER A 168 10.52 -11.95 -1.48
CA SER A 168 10.33 -13.22 -0.78
C SER A 168 8.91 -13.41 -0.23
N ASN A 169 8.14 -12.34 -0.08
CA ASN A 169 6.82 -12.38 0.53
C ASN A 169 5.91 -11.32 -0.08
N SER A 170 4.72 -11.72 -0.54
CA SER A 170 3.73 -10.77 -1.04
C SER A 170 2.34 -11.20 -0.60
N TYR A 171 1.67 -10.34 0.16
CA TYR A 171 0.37 -10.67 0.75
C TYR A 171 -0.52 -9.44 0.89
N PHE A 172 -1.81 -9.69 0.91
CA PHE A 172 -2.87 -8.72 1.12
C PHE A 172 -3.63 -9.11 2.38
N HIS A 173 -3.61 -8.27 3.40
CA HIS A 173 -4.23 -8.55 4.69
C HIS A 173 -5.39 -7.58 4.95
N ILE A 174 -6.54 -8.13 5.33
CA ILE A 174 -7.77 -7.38 5.60
C ILE A 174 -8.22 -7.72 7.02
N GLU A 175 -8.44 -6.69 7.82
CA GLU A 175 -9.04 -6.75 9.15
C GLU A 175 -10.32 -5.90 9.16
N CYS A 176 -11.46 -6.50 9.48
CA CYS A 176 -12.78 -5.89 9.37
C CYS A 176 -13.70 -6.20 10.56
N ASP A 177 -14.63 -5.28 10.85
CA ASP A 177 -15.49 -5.28 12.04
C ASP A 177 -16.92 -5.76 11.81
N SER A 178 -17.25 -6.20 10.59
CA SER A 178 -18.57 -6.70 10.24
C SER A 178 -18.67 -8.22 10.43
N ASP A 179 -19.87 -8.73 10.70
CA ASP A 179 -20.13 -10.16 10.78
C ASP A 179 -19.79 -10.83 9.43
N LEU A 180 -19.02 -11.92 9.47
CA LEU A 180 -18.63 -12.73 8.32
C LEU A 180 -17.96 -11.93 7.19
N CYS A 181 -17.23 -10.85 7.52
CA CYS A 181 -16.66 -9.96 6.50
C CYS A 181 -15.37 -10.48 5.84
N ASN A 182 -14.71 -11.50 6.41
CA ASN A 182 -13.43 -12.01 5.93
C ASN A 182 -13.53 -13.04 4.79
N THR A 183 -14.33 -12.74 3.77
CA THR A 183 -14.59 -13.62 2.62
C THR A 183 -13.73 -13.32 1.40
N ASP A 184 -13.77 -14.24 0.42
CA ASP A 184 -13.12 -14.04 -0.88
C ASP A 184 -13.78 -12.89 -1.66
N GLU A 185 -15.10 -12.71 -1.54
CA GLU A 185 -15.82 -11.60 -2.17
C GLU A 185 -15.35 -10.25 -1.63
N THR A 186 -15.24 -10.10 -0.31
CA THR A 186 -14.72 -8.87 0.32
C THR A 186 -13.31 -8.55 -0.18
N TYR A 187 -12.44 -9.56 -0.28
CA TYR A 187 -11.11 -9.39 -0.83
C TYR A 187 -11.12 -8.92 -2.29
N LEU A 188 -11.96 -9.52 -3.14
CA LEU A 188 -12.06 -9.14 -4.55
C LEU A 188 -12.55 -7.70 -4.72
N GLU A 189 -13.54 -7.26 -3.94
CA GLU A 189 -14.03 -5.88 -3.99
C GLU A 189 -12.99 -4.88 -3.48
N ILE A 190 -12.33 -5.17 -2.36
CA ILE A 190 -11.24 -4.33 -1.84
C ILE A 190 -10.10 -4.23 -2.86
N ARG A 191 -9.72 -5.34 -3.51
CA ARG A 191 -8.67 -5.33 -4.55
C ARG A 191 -9.05 -4.45 -5.75
N LYS A 192 -10.32 -4.47 -6.18
CA LYS A 192 -10.83 -3.56 -7.22
C LYS A 192 -10.73 -2.10 -6.80
N ILE A 193 -11.08 -1.78 -5.56
CA ILE A 193 -10.97 -0.42 -5.02
C ILE A 193 -9.51 0.05 -5.02
N PHE A 194 -8.59 -0.81 -4.60
CA PHE A 194 -7.14 -0.51 -4.63
C PHE A 194 -6.65 -0.24 -6.05
N ALA A 195 -7.03 -1.09 -7.01
CA ALA A 195 -6.67 -0.91 -8.42
C ALA A 195 -7.28 0.36 -9.03
N HIS A 196 -8.55 0.64 -8.75
CA HIS A 196 -9.26 1.83 -9.23
C HIS A 196 -8.66 3.14 -8.72
N ASN A 197 -8.04 3.11 -7.54
CA ASN A 197 -7.35 4.26 -6.95
C ASN A 197 -5.83 4.26 -7.18
N ASP A 198 -5.33 3.41 -8.09
CA ASP A 198 -3.91 3.29 -8.44
C ASP A 198 -2.98 2.97 -7.26
N LEU A 199 -3.49 2.34 -6.20
CA LEU A 199 -2.67 1.88 -5.08
C LEU A 199 -1.90 0.62 -5.45
N THR A 200 -2.56 -0.27 -6.20
CA THR A 200 -1.99 -1.52 -6.74
C THR A 200 -2.42 -1.70 -8.20
N ASP A 201 -1.80 -2.63 -8.92
CA ASP A 201 -2.31 -3.13 -10.19
C ASP A 201 -3.56 -4.01 -10.00
N ILE A 202 -4.07 -4.56 -11.10
CA ILE A 202 -5.24 -5.44 -11.10
C ILE A 202 -5.04 -6.76 -10.33
N ASN A 203 -3.78 -7.15 -10.09
CA ASN A 203 -3.41 -8.36 -9.34
C ASN A 203 -3.15 -8.05 -7.85
N GLY A 204 -3.31 -6.79 -7.43
CA GLY A 204 -2.98 -6.35 -6.07
C GLY A 204 -1.49 -6.12 -5.84
N ARG A 205 -0.67 -6.14 -6.88
CA ARG A 205 0.78 -5.88 -6.82
C ARG A 205 1.05 -4.39 -6.91
N PHE A 206 2.22 -3.95 -6.45
CA PHE A 206 2.59 -2.56 -6.58
C PHE A 206 2.74 -2.11 -8.05
N ILE A 207 2.21 -0.93 -8.40
CA ILE A 207 2.39 -0.31 -9.73
C ILE A 207 3.79 0.31 -9.83
N ALA A 208 4.74 -0.41 -10.42
CA ALA A 208 6.07 0.12 -10.75
C ALA A 208 5.99 1.45 -11.53
N ALA A 209 6.92 2.36 -11.26
CA ALA A 209 7.02 3.65 -11.94
C ALA A 209 7.19 3.44 -13.46
N GLY A 210 6.20 3.87 -14.25
CA GLY A 210 6.25 3.86 -15.72
C GLY A 210 5.25 2.95 -16.44
N THR A 211 4.45 2.15 -15.73
CA THR A 211 3.40 1.31 -16.35
C THR A 211 2.09 2.04 -16.64
N LYS A 212 1.99 3.33 -16.30
CA LYS A 212 0.95 4.20 -16.86
C LYS A 212 1.35 4.62 -18.28
N THR A 213 1.40 3.67 -19.20
CA THR A 213 1.05 4.00 -20.58
C THR A 213 -0.37 4.54 -20.49
N MET A 214 -0.51 5.85 -20.72
CA MET A 214 -1.80 6.46 -20.97
C MET A 214 -2.55 5.58 -21.96
N ILE A 215 -3.58 4.85 -21.52
CA ILE A 215 -4.72 4.54 -22.37
C ILE A 215 -5.48 5.86 -22.51
N SER A 216 -4.84 6.84 -23.14
CA SER A 216 -5.45 8.11 -23.53
C SER A 216 -5.53 8.06 -25.03
N THR A 217 -6.75 8.16 -25.53
CA THR A 217 -7.08 8.52 -26.92
C THR A 217 -6.63 7.56 -28.03
N LEU A 218 -7.19 6.34 -28.09
CA LEU A 218 -7.26 5.61 -29.38
C LEU A 218 -8.62 4.99 -29.72
N PHE A 219 -9.62 5.04 -28.82
CA PHE A 219 -10.95 4.48 -29.10
C PHE A 219 -11.99 5.45 -29.67
N ILE A 220 -11.66 6.72 -29.90
CA ILE A 220 -12.62 7.73 -30.41
C ILE A 220 -12.49 7.99 -31.93
N ILE A 221 -11.48 7.45 -32.61
CA ILE A 221 -11.33 7.68 -34.07
C ILE A 221 -12.11 6.63 -34.91
N PHE A 222 -12.41 5.45 -34.38
CA PHE A 222 -13.21 4.45 -35.11
C PHE A 222 -14.73 4.71 -35.10
N ALA A 223 -15.24 5.54 -34.18
CA ALA A 223 -16.65 5.90 -34.14
C ALA A 223 -17.03 7.07 -35.07
N LEU A 224 -16.06 7.86 -35.55
CA LEU A 224 -16.29 8.99 -36.46
C LEU A 224 -16.17 8.64 -37.95
N PHE A 225 -15.68 7.45 -38.30
CA PHE A 225 -15.59 7.01 -39.70
C PHE A 225 -16.83 6.27 -40.23
N PHE A 226 -17.77 5.87 -39.37
CA PHE A 226 -19.02 5.21 -39.79
C PHE A 226 -20.23 6.15 -39.93
N VAL A 227 -20.07 7.45 -39.69
CA VAL A 227 -21.15 8.45 -39.84
C VAL A 227 -21.02 9.27 -41.13
N ILE A 228 -19.97 9.05 -41.95
CA ILE A 228 -19.78 9.72 -43.25
C ILE A 228 -19.72 8.68 -44.38
N VAL A 229 -20.67 7.74 -44.41
CA VAL A 229 -21.07 7.02 -45.64
C VAL A 229 -22.56 6.67 -45.50
N PHE A 230 -23.42 7.68 -45.66
CA PHE A 230 -24.79 7.57 -46.13
C PHE A 230 -25.17 8.86 -46.86
#